data_AF-A0A382EEQ0-F1
#
_entry.id   AF-A0A382EEQ0-F1
#
_cell.length_a   1.000
_cell.length_b   1.000
_cell.length_c   1.000
_cell.angle_alpha   90.00
_cell.angle_beta   90.00
_cell.angle_gamma   90.00
#
_symmetry.space_group_name_H-M   'P 1'
#
loop_
_entity.id
_entity.type
_entity.pdbx_description
1 polymer ?
#
loop_
_entity_poly.entity_id
_entity_poly.type
_entity_poly.pdbx_seq_one_letter_code
_entity_poly.pdbx_strand_id
1 'polypeptide(L)'
;MANPGRYGIERVAYWLMRITGLGLLFYFIGHIYETSNLLDGKAAWNSMLELTQTTEGHIFLTLVIGMCVFHTGNGIRLMIA
;
A
#
# COMPACT_ATOMS: atom_id res chain seq x y z
N MET A 1 14.77 2.40 27.46
CA MET A 1 15.07 3.24 26.28
C MET A 1 15.52 2.33 25.15
N ALA A 2 14.94 2.43 23.96
CA ALA A 2 15.27 1.53 22.84
C ALA A 2 16.75 1.68 22.44
N ASN A 3 17.55 0.63 22.64
CA ASN A 3 18.96 0.61 22.28
C ASN A 3 19.12 0.70 20.75
N PRO A 4 19.79 1.75 20.21
CA PRO A 4 19.95 1.93 18.77
C PRO A 4 20.92 0.93 18.11
N GLY A 5 21.75 0.20 18.88
CA GLY A 5 22.78 -0.71 18.36
C GLY A 5 22.33 -2.15 18.06
N ARG A 6 21.10 -2.55 18.40
CA ARG A 6 20.56 -3.88 18.06
C ARG A 6 19.63 -3.75 16.86
N TYR A 7 20.20 -3.79 15.66
CA TYR A 7 19.45 -3.86 14.39
C TYR A 7 18.85 -5.27 14.23
N GLY A 8 17.80 -5.55 15.01
CA GLY A 8 17.02 -6.78 14.86
C GLY A 8 15.89 -6.63 13.85
N ILE A 9 15.23 -7.75 13.56
CA ILE A 9 14.06 -7.81 12.68
C ILE A 9 12.96 -6.82 13.09
N GLU A 10 12.85 -6.51 14.38
CA GLU A 10 11.91 -5.53 14.93
C GLU A 10 12.13 -4.10 14.41
N ARG A 11 13.38 -3.69 14.21
CA ARG A 11 13.68 -2.35 13.70
C ARG A 11 13.33 -2.25 12.22
N VAL A 12 13.60 -3.30 11.45
CA VAL A 12 13.20 -3.39 10.04
C VAL A 12 11.67 -3.39 9.94
N ALA A 13 10.99 -4.19 10.77
CA ALA A 13 9.53 -4.24 10.82
C ALA A 13 8.91 -2.88 11.19
N TYR A 14 9.51 -2.14 12.14
CA TYR A 14 9.10 -0.79 12.48
C TYR A 14 9.19 0.17 11.29
N TRP A 15 10.33 0.20 10.59
CA TRP A 15 10.51 1.06 9.43
C TRP A 15 9.54 0.70 8.30
N LEU A 16 9.42 -0.60 7.99
CA LEU A 16 8.47 -1.08 7.00
C LEU A 16 7.05 -0.69 7.38
N MET A 17 6.63 -0.78 8.65
CA MET A 17 5.28 -0.39 9.09
C MET A 17 4.98 1.08 8.77
N ARG A 18 5.96 1.97 8.97
CA ARG A 18 5.82 3.40 8.67
C ARG A 18 5.78 3.66 7.17
N ILE A 19 6.70 3.06 6.43
CA ILE A 19 6.81 3.26 4.97
C ILE A 19 5.58 2.72 4.26
N THR A 20 5.14 1.49 4.58
CA THR A 20 3.93 0.91 3.98
C THR A 20 2.68 1.70 4.36
N GLY A 21 2.60 2.25 5.58
CA GLY A 21 1.48 3.11 5.98
C GLY A 21 1.40 4.40 5.14
N LEU A 22 2.54 5.07 4.92
CA LEU A 22 2.59 6.25 4.05
C LEU A 22 2.28 5.89 2.58
N GLY A 23 2.84 4.79 2.08
CA GLY A 23 2.55 4.31 0.73
C GLY A 23 1.07 3.98 0.51
N LEU A 24 0.44 3.30 1.48
CA LEU A 24 -0.99 2.99 1.45
C LEU A 24 -1.86 4.25 1.60
N LEU A 25 -1.44 5.24 2.38
CA LEU A 25 -2.13 6.53 2.47
C LEU A 25 -2.15 7.25 1.12
N PHE A 26 -1.00 7.34 0.44
CA PHE A 26 -0.94 7.94 -0.89
C PHE A 26 -1.74 7.13 -1.92
N TYR A 27 -1.64 5.80 -1.88
CA TYR A 27 -2.43 4.94 -2.74
C TYR A 27 -3.93 5.12 -2.48
N PHE A 28 -4.37 5.22 -1.22
CA PHE A 28 -5.78 5.41 -0.88
C PHE A 28 -6.36 6.69 -1.48
N ILE A 29 -5.63 7.80 -1.41
CA ILE A 29 -6.03 9.07 -2.05
C ILE A 29 -6.12 8.90 -3.58
N GLY A 30 -5.09 8.31 -4.20
CA GLY A 30 -5.07 8.05 -5.63
C GLY A 30 -6.17 7.08 -6.09
N HIS A 31 -6.47 6.07 -5.28
CA HIS A 31 -7.49 5.06 -5.56
C HIS A 31 -8.89 5.65 -5.46
N ILE A 32 -9.15 6.55 -4.51
CA ILE A 32 -10.41 7.32 -4.49
C ILE A 32 -10.55 8.12 -5.79
N TYR A 33 -9.49 8.80 -6.23
CA TYR A 33 -9.53 9.56 -7.49
C TYR A 33 -9.80 8.64 -8.70
N GLU A 34 -9.08 7.54 -8.83
CA GLU A 34 -9.28 6.56 -9.91
C GLU A 34 -10.70 5.99 -9.89
N THR A 35 -11.16 5.50 -8.73
CA THR A 35 -12.52 4.95 -8.56
C THR A 35 -13.60 6.01 -8.78
N SER A 36 -13.33 7.29 -8.52
CA SER A 36 -14.32 8.36 -8.77
C SER A 36 -14.68 8.53 -10.25
N ASN A 37 -13.81 8.11 -11.19
CA ASN A 37 -14.10 8.10 -12.63
C ASN A 37 -15.28 7.18 -13.00
N LEU A 38 -15.71 6.28 -12.09
CA LEU A 38 -16.94 5.53 -12.25
C LEU A 38 -18.15 6.46 -12.44
N LEU A 39 -18.16 7.63 -11.80
CA LEU A 39 -19.21 8.63 -11.91
C LEU A 39 -19.25 9.32 -13.28
N ASP A 40 -18.11 9.33 -13.99
CA ASP A 40 -17.97 9.90 -15.34
C ASP A 40 -18.38 8.90 -16.44
N GLY A 41 -18.84 7.71 -16.04
CA GLY A 41 -19.42 6.70 -16.92
C GLY A 41 -18.42 5.65 -17.41
N LYS A 42 -18.96 4.67 -18.14
CA LYS A 42 -18.23 3.45 -18.50
C LYS A 42 -16.97 3.70 -19.34
N ALA A 43 -16.99 4.71 -20.20
CA ALA A 43 -15.83 5.03 -21.04
C ALA A 43 -14.65 5.56 -20.21
N ALA A 44 -14.91 6.49 -19.27
CA ALA A 44 -13.90 7.02 -18.37
C ALA A 44 -13.34 5.92 -17.45
N TRP A 45 -14.22 5.09 -16.89
CA TRP A 45 -13.84 3.93 -16.09
C TRP A 45 -12.94 2.95 -16.86
N ASN A 46 -13.31 2.58 -18.09
CA ASN A 46 -12.51 1.68 -18.91
C ASN A 46 -11.13 2.27 -19.24
N SER A 47 -11.05 3.57 -19.53
CA SER A 47 -9.77 4.23 -19.79
C SER A 47 -8.85 4.24 -18.56
N MET A 48 -9.41 4.40 -17.35
CA MET A 48 -8.64 4.26 -16.11
C MET A 48 -8.17 2.82 -15.89
N LEU A 49 -9.03 1.83 -16.15
CA LEU A 49 -8.67 0.42 -16.01
C LEU A 49 -7.49 0.03 -16.92
N GLU A 50 -7.39 0.57 -18.13
CA GLU A 50 -6.27 0.30 -19.05
C GLU A 50 -4.90 0.57 -18.42
N LEU A 51 -4.79 1.59 -17.56
CA LEU A 51 -3.56 1.89 -16.83
C LEU A 51 -3.13 0.74 -15.92
N THR A 52 -4.10 0.05 -15.30
CA THR A 52 -3.86 -1.07 -14.39
C THR A 52 -3.51 -2.38 -15.10
N GLN A 53 -3.83 -2.50 -16.39
CA GLN A 53 -3.62 -3.73 -17.19
C GLN A 53 -2.25 -3.79 -17.88
N THR A 54 -1.41 -2.77 -17.67
CA THR A 54 -0.01 -2.75 -18.15
C THR A 54 0.90 -3.58 -17.24
N THR A 55 2.08 -3.97 -17.73
CA THR A 55 3.07 -4.67 -16.90
C THR A 55 3.49 -3.81 -15.70
N GLU A 56 3.70 -2.52 -15.91
CA GLU A 56 4.04 -1.54 -14.88
C GLU A 56 2.89 -1.38 -13.88
N GLY A 57 1.64 -1.32 -14.37
CA GLY A 57 0.43 -1.30 -13.55
C GLY A 57 0.33 -2.52 -12.63
N HIS A 58 0.59 -3.72 -13.15
CA HIS A 58 0.63 -4.94 -12.35
C HIS A 58 1.77 -4.98 -11.33
N ILE A 59 2.97 -4.48 -11.69
CA ILE A 59 4.08 -4.36 -10.73
C ILE A 59 3.69 -3.43 -9.59
N PHE A 60 3.15 -2.25 -9.90
CA PHE A 60 2.69 -1.28 -8.91
C PHE A 60 1.60 -1.87 -8.01
N LEU A 61 0.56 -2.50 -8.59
CA LEU A 61 -0.52 -3.11 -7.82
C LEU A 61 -0.03 -4.26 -6.92
N THR A 62 0.94 -5.06 -7.40
CA THR A 62 1.57 -6.12 -6.60
C THR A 62 2.31 -5.53 -5.40
N LEU A 63 3.02 -4.42 -5.56
CA LEU A 63 3.66 -3.71 -4.46
C LEU A 63 2.62 -3.19 -3.46
N VAL A 64 1.52 -2.60 -3.92
CA VAL A 64 0.42 -2.14 -3.05
C VAL A 64 -0.17 -3.29 -2.24
N ILE A 65 -0.42 -4.45 -2.87
CA ILE A 65 -0.88 -5.66 -2.19
C ILE A 65 0.13 -6.09 -1.13
N GLY A 66 1.42 -6.16 -1.47
CA GLY A 66 2.49 -6.51 -0.54
C GLY A 66 2.56 -5.55 0.65
N MET A 67 2.44 -4.25 0.41
CA MET A 67 2.36 -3.23 1.46
C MET A 67 1.16 -3.45 2.38
N CYS A 68 -0.02 -3.73 1.82
CA CYS A 68 -1.25 -3.98 2.58
C CYS A 68 -1.15 -5.22 3.47
N VAL A 69 -0.66 -6.33 2.92
CA VAL A 69 -0.47 -7.60 3.66
C VAL A 69 0.53 -7.40 4.80
N PHE A 70 1.68 -6.78 4.52
CA PHE A 70 2.68 -6.51 5.57
C PHE A 70 2.14 -5.55 6.64
N HIS A 71 1.55 -4.42 6.24
CA HIS A 71 1.06 -3.39 7.16
C HIS A 71 -0.02 -3.95 8.10
N THR A 72 -0.94 -4.72 7.54
CA THR A 72 -2.00 -5.37 8.32
C THR A 72 -1.43 -6.45 9.23
N GLY A 73 -0.62 -7.37 8.70
CA GLY A 73 -0.06 -8.48 9.47
C GLY A 73 0.83 -8.02 10.62
N ASN A 74 1.75 -7.08 10.35
CA ASN A 74 2.59 -6.50 11.40
C ASN A 74 1.78 -5.61 12.36
N GLY A 75 0.75 -4.92 11.89
CA GLY A 75 -0.18 -4.15 12.74
C GLY A 75 -0.92 -5.05 13.74
N ILE A 76 -1.48 -6.17 13.27
CA ILE A 76 -2.15 -7.16 14.12
C ILE A 76 -1.15 -7.71 15.15
N ARG A 77 0.07 -8.09 14.73
CA ARG A 77 1.11 -8.56 15.65
C ARG A 77 1.34 -7.59 16.80
N LEU A 78 1.47 -6.29 16.51
CA LEU A 78 1.69 -5.25 17.52
C LEU A 78 0.48 -5.03 18.45
N MET A 79 -0.74 -5.41 18.04
CA MET A 79 -1.94 -5.28 18.87
C MET A 79 -2.08 -6.43 19.87
N ILE A 80 -1.52 -7.61 19.57
CA ILE A 80 -1.77 -8.85 20.31
C ILE A 80 -0.54 -9.43 21.03
N ALA A 81 0.66 -8.96 20.71
CA ALA A 81 1.94 -9.42 21.28
C ALA A 81 2.76 -8.25 21.80
#